data_AF-A0A8S3SNJ4-F1
#
_entry.id   AF-A0A8S3SNJ4-F1
#
_cell.length_a   1.000
_cell.length_b   1.000
_cell.length_c   1.000
_cell.angle_alpha   90.00
_cell.angle_beta   90.00
_cell.angle_gamma   90.00
#
_symmetry.space_group_name_H-M   'P 1'
#
loop_
_entity.id
_entity.type
_entity.pdbx_description
1 polymer ?
#
loop_
_entity_poly.entity_id
_entity_poly.type
_entity_poly.pdbx_seq_one_letter_code
_entity_poly.pdbx_strand_id
1 'polypeptide(L)'
;MNGQIVLIGDLNARTGQRADFIVNDSDHINNFDGFDLLPENYITDSEINRNNQDTSVNTVGTKLLDLCLSSRLRLLNGRFLGDSLGYYTYMSSSGFSTVDYAVVSESLLSSVKYFKTNDFTYLSDHVQITLYMKCSINIDKEIGLEEKGMALD
;
A
#
# COMPACT_ATOMS: atom_id res chain seq x y z
N MET A 1 -3.49 16.97 -9.73
CA MET A 1 -4.38 15.78 -9.73
C MET A 1 -4.14 15.06 -8.42
N ASN A 2 -5.17 14.90 -7.58
CA ASN A 2 -5.07 14.10 -6.37
C ASN A 2 -5.85 12.80 -6.61
N GLY A 3 -5.15 11.75 -7.02
CA GLY A 3 -5.70 10.41 -7.13
C GLY A 3 -5.26 9.57 -5.93
N GLN A 4 -6.13 8.68 -5.45
CA GLN A 4 -5.73 7.66 -4.50
C GLN A 4 -5.05 6.52 -5.26
N ILE A 5 -3.92 6.03 -4.75
CA ILE A 5 -3.06 5.06 -5.44
C ILE A 5 -3.19 3.69 -4.80
N VAL A 6 -3.29 2.66 -5.64
CA VAL A 6 -3.08 1.25 -5.28
C VAL A 6 -2.08 0.69 -6.29
N LEU A 7 -0.94 0.21 -5.81
CA LEU A 7 0.11 -0.45 -6.59
C LEU A 7 0.25 -1.89 -6.09
N ILE A 8 0.13 -2.89 -6.97
CA ILE A 8 0.18 -4.31 -6.60
C ILE A 8 1.03 -5.07 -7.61
N GLY A 9 1.93 -5.92 -7.12
CA GLY A 9 2.67 -6.89 -7.94
C GLY A 9 4.11 -7.05 -7.49
N ASP A 10 4.89 -7.74 -8.32
CA ASP A 10 6.33 -7.89 -8.14
C ASP A 10 7.06 -6.57 -8.39
N LEU A 11 7.65 -6.02 -7.34
CA LEU A 11 8.45 -4.80 -7.39
C LEU A 11 9.95 -5.09 -7.37
N ASN A 12 10.36 -6.36 -7.26
CA ASN A 12 11.74 -6.81 -7.08
C ASN A 12 12.49 -6.06 -5.96
N ALA A 13 11.73 -5.59 -4.98
CA ALA A 13 12.16 -4.72 -3.90
C ALA A 13 12.25 -5.53 -2.60
N ARG A 14 13.39 -5.52 -1.92
CA ARG A 14 13.50 -6.08 -0.56
C ARG A 14 13.56 -4.91 0.40
N THR A 15 12.51 -4.74 1.20
CA THR A 15 12.35 -3.56 2.09
C THR A 15 12.78 -3.84 3.52
N GLY A 16 13.12 -5.09 3.85
CA GLY A 16 13.43 -5.51 5.20
C GLY A 16 12.27 -5.20 6.15
N GLN A 17 12.62 -4.80 7.36
CA GLN A 17 11.70 -4.29 8.38
C GLN A 17 11.76 -2.76 8.51
N ARG A 18 12.32 -2.05 7.51
CA ARG A 18 12.40 -0.59 7.54
C ARG A 18 10.99 0.02 7.45
N ALA A 19 10.79 1.09 8.21
CA ALA A 19 9.56 1.87 8.20
C ALA A 19 9.36 2.55 6.85
N ASP A 20 8.10 2.54 6.40
CA ASP A 20 7.56 3.25 5.23
C ASP A 20 6.69 4.45 5.66
N PHE A 21 6.96 4.96 6.86
CA PHE A 21 6.38 6.15 7.46
C PHE A 21 7.46 6.93 8.22
N ILE A 22 7.21 8.21 8.50
CA ILE A 22 8.09 9.07 9.29
C ILE A 22 7.96 8.67 10.76
N VAL A 23 9.05 8.16 11.34
CA VAL A 23 9.08 7.75 12.75
C VAL A 23 9.14 8.98 13.65
N ASN A 24 8.34 9.01 14.72
CA ASN A 24 8.24 10.11 15.68
C ASN A 24 7.77 11.43 15.05
N ASP A 25 6.96 11.37 14.00
CA ASP A 25 6.55 12.57 13.26
C ASP A 25 5.73 13.54 14.14
N SER A 26 4.98 12.98 15.09
CA SER A 26 4.18 13.76 16.05
C SER A 26 5.00 14.43 17.16
N ASP A 27 6.23 13.97 17.43
CA ASP A 27 7.07 14.54 18.48
C ASP A 27 7.55 15.96 18.12
N HIS A 28 7.69 16.26 16.82
CA HIS A 28 8.03 17.59 16.31
C HIS A 28 6.97 18.65 16.60
N ILE A 29 5.71 18.25 16.82
CA ILE A 29 4.61 19.17 17.15
C ILE A 29 4.54 19.41 18.66
N ASN A 30 4.89 18.41 19.47
CA ASN A 30 4.70 18.45 20.92
C ASN A 30 5.91 18.99 21.69
N ASN A 31 7.12 18.95 21.10
CA ASN A 31 8.33 19.50 21.71
C ASN A 31 8.45 21.00 21.44
N PHE A 32 7.85 21.79 22.33
CA PHE A 32 7.80 23.25 22.36
C PHE A 32 9.17 23.92 22.65
N ASP A 33 10.29 23.26 22.38
CA ASP A 33 11.64 23.75 22.63
C ASP A 33 12.30 24.23 21.32
N GLY A 34 11.61 25.13 20.63
CA GLY A 34 12.20 26.04 19.64
C GLY A 34 12.73 25.40 18.34
N PHE A 35 12.14 25.85 17.23
CA PHE A 35 12.79 25.95 15.91
C PHE A 35 12.59 24.80 14.89
N ASP A 36 11.44 24.12 14.88
CA ASP A 36 10.96 23.46 13.65
C ASP A 36 9.63 24.09 13.21
N LEU A 37 9.72 25.05 12.28
CA LEU A 37 8.58 25.77 11.70
C LEU A 37 7.89 24.89 10.65
N LEU A 38 7.23 23.82 11.08
CA LEU A 38 6.31 23.10 10.20
C LEU A 38 5.11 24.03 9.88
N PRO A 39 4.58 24.00 8.64
CA PRO A 39 3.38 24.74 8.30
C PRO A 39 2.20 24.40 9.23
N GLU A 40 1.31 25.34 9.52
CA GLU A 40 0.13 25.10 10.37
C GLU A 40 -0.79 23.98 9.84
N ASN A 41 -0.73 23.70 8.53
CA ASN A 41 -1.48 22.64 7.88
C ASN A 41 -0.67 21.34 7.71
N TYR A 42 0.44 21.19 8.43
CA TYR A 42 1.18 19.93 8.45
C TYR A 42 0.30 18.81 9.03
N ILE A 43 0.19 17.72 8.29
CA ILE A 43 -0.55 16.53 8.71
C ILE A 43 0.48 15.48 9.08
N THR A 44 0.53 15.05 10.33
CA THR A 44 1.44 13.99 10.79
C THR A 44 1.20 12.68 10.07
N ASP A 45 2.25 11.93 9.87
CA ASP A 45 2.25 10.58 9.31
C ASP A 45 1.67 9.57 10.30
N SER A 46 0.91 8.60 9.79
CA SER A 46 0.35 7.53 10.62
C SER A 46 1.38 6.42 10.86
N GLU A 47 1.84 6.31 12.10
CA GLU A 47 2.82 5.30 12.55
C GLU A 47 2.18 3.91 12.73
N ILE A 48 2.11 3.15 11.64
CA ILE A 48 1.57 1.78 11.65
C ILE A 48 2.69 0.82 11.27
N ASN A 49 3.22 0.12 12.27
CA ASN A 49 4.26 -0.88 12.08
C ASN A 49 3.77 -2.06 11.23
N ARG A 50 4.70 -2.67 10.49
CA ARG A 50 4.48 -3.89 9.73
C ARG A 50 5.46 -4.96 10.14
N ASN A 51 5.04 -6.22 10.10
CA ASN A 51 5.95 -7.34 10.21
C ASN A 51 6.52 -7.71 8.83
N ASN A 52 7.72 -8.28 8.80
CA ASN A 52 8.28 -8.87 7.60
C ASN A 52 9.28 -9.94 8.00
N GLN A 53 9.12 -11.15 7.45
CA GLN A 53 10.07 -12.24 7.61
C GLN A 53 11.37 -11.97 6.84
N ASP A 54 11.27 -11.29 5.69
CA ASP A 54 12.44 -10.83 4.97
C ASP A 54 13.04 -9.61 5.66
N THR A 55 14.22 -9.79 6.26
CA THR A 55 14.98 -8.73 6.94
C THR A 55 15.99 -8.03 6.02
N SER A 56 16.19 -8.55 4.80
CA SER A 56 17.17 -8.00 3.87
C SER A 56 16.62 -6.75 3.18
N VAL A 57 17.53 -5.82 2.86
CA VAL A 57 17.21 -4.61 2.09
C VAL A 57 18.07 -4.56 0.84
N ASN A 58 17.48 -4.30 -0.32
CA ASN A 58 18.21 -4.05 -1.56
C ASN A 58 18.04 -2.59 -2.04
N THR A 59 18.79 -2.20 -3.07
CA THR A 59 18.76 -0.84 -3.61
C THR A 59 17.37 -0.45 -4.12
N VAL A 60 16.64 -1.39 -4.72
CA VAL A 60 15.27 -1.16 -5.22
C VAL A 60 14.30 -0.97 -4.05
N GLY A 61 14.44 -1.75 -2.99
CA GLY A 61 13.65 -1.62 -1.76
C GLY A 61 13.91 -0.32 -1.02
N THR A 62 15.13 0.20 -1.03
CA THR A 62 15.40 1.55 -0.52
C THR A 62 14.64 2.60 -1.32
N LYS A 63 14.67 2.53 -2.66
CA LYS A 63 13.89 3.45 -3.51
C LYS A 63 12.37 3.32 -3.32
N LEU A 64 11.87 2.10 -3.10
CA LEU A 64 10.45 1.87 -2.80
C LEU A 64 10.06 2.51 -1.46
N LEU A 65 10.91 2.41 -0.44
CA LEU A 65 10.70 3.09 0.84
C LEU A 65 10.74 4.62 0.68
N ASP A 66 11.69 5.16 -0.09
CA ASP A 66 11.77 6.59 -0.38
C ASP A 66 10.52 7.09 -1.12
N LEU A 67 9.98 6.28 -2.05
CA LEU A 67 8.71 6.55 -2.71
C LEU A 67 7.55 6.57 -1.70
N CYS A 68 7.51 5.59 -0.78
CA CYS A 68 6.47 5.53 0.25
C CYS A 68 6.51 6.76 1.16
N LEU A 69 7.69 7.14 1.64
CA LEU A 69 7.89 8.30 2.50
C LEU A 69 7.55 9.62 1.79
N SER A 70 8.04 9.81 0.56
CA SER A 70 7.82 11.07 -0.18
C SER A 70 6.39 11.25 -0.70
N SER A 71 5.64 10.15 -0.88
CA SER A 71 4.30 10.17 -1.49
C SER A 71 3.19 9.71 -0.56
N ARG A 72 3.48 9.55 0.75
CA ARG A 72 2.55 9.02 1.76
C ARG A 72 1.87 7.73 1.32
N LEU A 73 2.67 6.80 0.79
CA LEU A 73 2.22 5.45 0.48
C LEU A 73 2.61 4.49 1.58
N ARG A 74 1.88 3.39 1.68
CA ARG A 74 2.00 2.40 2.74
C ARG A 74 2.01 0.99 2.17
N LEU A 75 3.02 0.23 2.55
CA LEU A 75 3.15 -1.20 2.29
C LEU A 75 2.12 -1.95 3.14
N LEU A 76 1.27 -2.78 2.53
CA LEU A 76 0.26 -3.56 3.24
C LEU A 76 0.80 -4.85 3.84
N ASN A 77 1.86 -5.42 3.24
CA ASN A 77 2.49 -6.66 3.70
C ASN A 77 2.91 -6.50 5.16
N GLY A 78 2.50 -7.44 6.01
CA GLY A 78 2.81 -7.40 7.43
C GLY A 78 1.88 -6.58 8.32
N ARG A 79 0.88 -5.88 7.76
CA ARG A 79 0.05 -4.92 8.54
C ARG A 79 -1.36 -5.41 8.84
N PHE A 80 -1.93 -6.21 7.96
CA PHE A 80 -3.35 -6.56 8.01
C PHE A 80 -3.56 -8.03 8.38
N LEU A 81 -4.77 -8.32 8.87
CA LEU A 81 -5.22 -9.69 9.06
C LEU A 81 -5.09 -10.47 7.75
N GLY A 82 -4.49 -11.66 7.83
CA GLY A 82 -4.15 -12.49 6.67
C GLY A 82 -2.67 -12.51 6.32
N ASP A 83 -1.91 -11.48 6.73
CA ASP A 83 -0.46 -11.39 6.53
C ASP A 83 0.25 -10.72 7.72
N SER A 84 -0.34 -10.77 8.92
CA SER A 84 0.19 -10.05 10.09
C SER A 84 1.57 -10.52 10.54
N LEU A 85 2.07 -11.67 10.06
CA LEU A 85 3.44 -12.14 10.29
C LEU A 85 4.43 -11.68 9.19
N GLY A 86 3.93 -11.09 8.10
CA GLY A 86 4.72 -10.60 6.97
C GLY A 86 5.41 -11.71 6.21
N TYR A 87 4.64 -12.60 5.59
CA TYR A 87 5.17 -13.80 4.93
C TYR A 87 5.97 -13.48 3.66
N TYR A 88 6.89 -14.39 3.32
CA TYR A 88 7.61 -14.34 2.05
C TYR A 88 6.64 -14.46 0.86
N THR A 89 6.96 -13.75 -0.22
CA THR A 89 6.18 -13.81 -1.47
C THR A 89 6.92 -14.52 -2.60
N TYR A 90 8.20 -14.85 -2.39
CA TYR A 90 9.06 -15.47 -3.38
C TYR A 90 9.95 -16.53 -2.75
N MET A 91 10.13 -17.64 -3.46
CA MET A 91 11.03 -18.73 -3.08
C MET A 91 11.82 -19.23 -4.29
N SER A 92 13.13 -19.28 -4.14
CA SER A 92 14.04 -19.89 -5.10
C SER A 92 14.98 -20.89 -4.42
N SER A 93 15.83 -21.54 -5.21
CA SER A 93 16.96 -22.32 -4.68
C SER A 93 17.93 -21.51 -3.82
N SER A 94 17.93 -20.18 -3.96
CA SER A 94 18.78 -19.26 -3.20
C SER A 94 18.12 -18.76 -1.90
N GLY A 95 16.90 -19.21 -1.60
CA GLY A 95 16.15 -18.84 -0.40
C GLY A 95 14.88 -18.05 -0.70
N PHE A 96 14.42 -17.31 0.31
CA PHE A 96 13.12 -16.64 0.33
C PHE A 96 13.26 -15.12 0.37
N SER A 97 12.29 -14.42 -0.21
CA SER A 97 12.22 -12.96 -0.13
C SER A 97 10.79 -12.45 -0.22
N THR A 98 10.60 -11.21 0.23
CA THR A 98 9.36 -10.45 0.04
C THR A 98 9.63 -9.44 -1.07
N VAL A 99 9.10 -9.70 -2.27
CA VAL A 99 9.30 -8.86 -3.47
C VAL A 99 7.99 -8.42 -4.12
N ASP A 100 6.89 -9.11 -3.81
CA ASP A 100 5.54 -8.76 -4.22
C ASP A 100 4.87 -7.93 -3.11
N TYR A 101 4.41 -6.74 -3.46
CA TYR A 101 3.78 -5.84 -2.49
C TYR A 101 2.41 -5.40 -2.96
N ALA A 102 1.52 -5.16 -2.00
CA ALA A 102 0.44 -4.20 -2.19
C ALA A 102 0.80 -2.91 -1.45
N VAL A 103 0.72 -1.79 -2.16
CA VAL A 103 1.09 -0.47 -1.68
C VAL A 103 -0.08 0.48 -1.94
N VAL A 104 -0.50 1.23 -0.93
CA VAL A 104 -1.67 2.11 -1.05
C VAL A 104 -1.35 3.51 -0.55
N SER A 105 -2.05 4.52 -1.05
CA SER A 105 -2.08 5.83 -0.37
C SER A 105 -2.51 5.65 1.08
N GLU A 106 -1.89 6.37 2.00
CA GLU A 106 -2.23 6.35 3.42
C GLU A 106 -3.74 6.56 3.66
N SER A 107 -4.36 7.48 2.90
CA SER A 107 -5.81 7.75 2.95
C SER A 107 -6.71 6.55 2.61
N LEU A 108 -6.18 5.50 1.97
CA LEU A 108 -6.90 4.27 1.66
C LEU A 108 -6.78 3.20 2.74
N LEU A 109 -5.93 3.37 3.75
CA LEU A 109 -5.75 2.34 4.80
C LEU A 109 -7.07 1.99 5.50
N SER A 110 -7.94 2.97 5.77
CA SER A 110 -9.26 2.74 6.37
C SER A 110 -10.21 1.91 5.49
N SER A 111 -9.96 1.91 4.18
CA SER A 111 -10.73 1.16 3.19
C SER A 111 -10.23 -0.28 3.03
N VAL A 112 -8.98 -0.58 3.38
CA VAL A 112 -8.44 -1.95 3.39
C VAL A 112 -9.14 -2.78 4.46
N LYS A 113 -9.69 -3.94 4.08
CA LYS A 113 -10.41 -4.85 4.97
C LYS A 113 -9.61 -6.10 5.30
N TYR A 114 -8.82 -6.57 4.34
CA TYR A 114 -8.04 -7.78 4.48
C TYR A 114 -6.90 -7.77 3.46
N PHE A 115 -5.74 -8.28 3.85
CA PHE A 115 -4.63 -8.51 2.94
C PHE A 115 -3.94 -9.82 3.35
N LYS A 116 -3.69 -10.69 2.38
CA LYS A 116 -2.99 -11.95 2.62
C LYS A 116 -1.94 -12.23 1.56
N THR A 117 -0.90 -12.90 2.01
CA THR A 117 0.01 -13.70 1.19
C THR A 117 -0.53 -15.13 1.22
N ASN A 118 -0.80 -15.74 0.06
CA ASN A 118 -1.30 -17.11 0.00
C ASN A 118 -0.19 -18.14 0.29
N ASP A 119 -0.52 -19.43 0.19
CA ASP A 119 0.50 -20.47 0.32
C ASP A 119 1.32 -20.63 -0.96
N PHE A 120 2.57 -21.09 -0.81
CA PHE A 120 3.40 -21.49 -1.95
C PHE A 120 2.73 -22.64 -2.72
N THR A 121 2.84 -22.60 -4.05
CA THR A 121 2.35 -23.65 -4.93
C THR A 121 3.45 -24.07 -5.90
N TYR A 122 3.27 -25.21 -6.57
CA TYR A 122 4.20 -25.66 -7.60
C TYR A 122 4.07 -24.88 -8.93
N LEU A 123 3.13 -23.94 -9.01
CA LEU A 123 2.80 -23.23 -10.25
C LEU A 123 3.72 -22.05 -10.53
N SER A 124 4.41 -21.53 -9.49
CA SER A 124 5.27 -20.36 -9.58
C SER A 124 6.25 -20.33 -8.40
N ASP A 125 7.40 -19.70 -8.60
CA ASP A 125 8.31 -19.29 -7.53
C ASP A 125 7.79 -18.07 -6.74
N HIS A 126 6.79 -17.36 -7.28
CA HIS A 126 6.03 -16.32 -6.59
C HIS A 126 4.74 -16.85 -5.94
N VAL A 127 4.33 -16.16 -4.88
CA VAL A 127 3.09 -16.37 -4.15
C VAL A 127 2.08 -15.30 -4.52
N GLN A 128 0.83 -15.70 -4.72
CA GLN A 128 -0.25 -14.75 -4.92
C GLN A 128 -0.47 -13.91 -3.66
N ILE A 129 -0.46 -12.59 -3.80
CA ILE A 129 -0.97 -11.65 -2.80
C ILE A 129 -2.42 -11.26 -3.12
N THR A 130 -3.25 -11.03 -2.10
CA THR A 130 -4.67 -10.70 -2.27
C THR A 130 -5.06 -9.53 -1.39
N LEU A 131 -5.61 -8.47 -2.00
CA LEU A 131 -6.14 -7.28 -1.34
C LEU A 131 -7.67 -7.26 -1.41
N TYR A 132 -8.33 -7.11 -0.26
CA TYR A 132 -9.75 -6.80 -0.18
C TYR A 132 -9.93 -5.39 0.37
N MET A 133 -10.59 -4.54 -0.39
CA MET A 133 -10.83 -3.15 -0.02
C MET A 133 -12.27 -2.74 -0.31
N LYS A 134 -12.80 -1.86 0.55
CA LYS A 134 -14.08 -1.20 0.31
C LYS A 134 -13.87 -0.09 -0.71
N CYS A 135 -14.58 -0.17 -1.83
CA CYS A 135 -14.60 0.87 -2.85
C CYS A 135 -16.03 1.39 -3.06
N SER A 136 -16.14 2.70 -3.29
CA SER A 136 -17.35 3.31 -3.81
C SER A 136 -17.14 3.55 -5.30
N ILE A 137 -17.95 2.90 -6.13
CA ILE A 137 -17.91 3.08 -7.59
C ILE A 137 -19.05 4.02 -7.95
N ASN A 138 -18.71 5.21 -8.46
CA ASN A 138 -19.67 6.03 -9.18
C ASN A 138 -19.76 5.46 -10.59
N ILE A 139 -20.87 4.75 -10.86
CA ILE A 139 -21.20 4.36 -12.22
C ILE A 139 -21.88 5.57 -12.85
N ASP A 140 -21.15 6.31 -13.66
CA ASP A 140 -21.77 7.31 -14.53
C ASP A 140 -22.72 6.55 -15.47
N LYS A 141 -24.02 6.74 -15.27
CA LYS A 141 -25.02 6.26 -16.23
C LYS A 141 -24.88 7.13 -17.47
N GLU A 142 -24.18 6.65 -18.50
CA GLU A 142 -24.44 7.14 -19.85
C GLU A 142 -25.90 6.81 -20.18
N ILE A 143 -26.73 7.84 -20.20
CA ILE A 143 -28.14 7.76 -20.57
C ILE A 143 -28.18 7.65 -22.09
N GLY A 144 -28.37 6.44 -22.62
CA GLY A 144 -28.64 6.18 -24.02
C GLY A 144 -30.00 5.53 -24.21
N LEU A 145 -31.08 6.26 -23.91
CA LEU A 145 -32.42 5.92 -24.39
C LEU A 145 -32.96 7.10 -25.18
N GLU A 146 -32.67 7.12 -26.49
CA GLU A 146 -33.52 7.83 -27.43
C GLU A 146 -34.81 7.02 -27.57
N GLU A 147 -35.86 7.40 -26.83
CA GLU A 147 -37.22 7.06 -27.24
C GLU A 147 -37.52 7.83 -28.53
N LYS A 148 -37.32 7.18 -29.67
CA LYS A 148 -37.95 7.63 -30.92
C LYS A 148 -39.46 7.43 -30.78
N GLY A 149 -40.15 8.49 -30.38
CA GLY A 149 -41.58 8.63 -30.59
C GLY A 149 -41.87 8.53 -32.08
N MET A 150 -42.46 7.41 -32.50
CA MET A 150 -43.07 7.27 -33.81
C MET A 150 -44.56 7.58 -33.64
N ALA A 151 -44.90 8.87 -33.73
CA ALA A 151 -46.22 9.26 -34.16
C ALA A 151 -46.26 9.10 -35.69
N LEU A 152 -47.13 8.24 -36.18
CA LEU A 152 -47.59 8.28 -37.56
C LEU A 152 -49.11 8.10 -37.55
N ASP A 153 -49.73 8.96 -38.33
CA ASP A 153 -51.16 9.23 -38.46
C ASP A 153 -51.94 8.08 -39.11
#